data_AF-A0A967WAP2-F1
#
_entry.id   AF-A0A967WAP2-F1
#
_cell.length_a   1.000
_cell.length_b   1.000
_cell.length_c   1.000
_cell.angle_alpha   90.00
_cell.angle_beta   90.00
_cell.angle_gamma   90.00
#
_symmetry.space_group_name_H-M   'P 1'
#
loop_
_entity.id
_entity.type
_entity.pdbx_description
1 polymer ?
#
loop_
_entity_poly.entity_id
_entity_poly.type
_entity_poly.pdbx_seq_one_letter_code
_entity_poly.pdbx_strand_id
1 'polypeptide(L)' 'WRDEANGWCPAAYKEIDDWNYSGGQVIRAMFLYRYKGDKWHIEGKNGAIEDFQNAQSFGYTWPQEPDPPDP' A
#
# COMPACT_ATOMS: atom_id res chain seq x y z
N TRP A 1 -15.23 1.50 -3.86
CA TRP A 1 -14.50 2.54 -3.09
C TRP A 1 -15.40 3.74 -2.82
N ARG A 2 -15.21 4.43 -1.69
CA ARG A 2 -15.79 5.78 -1.48
C ARG A 2 -14.95 6.79 -2.27
N ASP A 3 -15.57 7.88 -2.70
CA ASP A 3 -14.86 8.94 -3.43
C ASP A 3 -14.35 10.00 -2.45
N GLU A 4 -13.42 9.61 -1.59
CA GLU A 4 -12.92 10.44 -0.48
C GLU A 4 -11.42 10.18 -0.31
N ALA A 5 -10.64 11.24 -0.12
CA ALA A 5 -9.23 11.16 0.28
C ALA A 5 -9.12 11.19 1.80
N ASN A 6 -9.51 10.09 2.44
CA ASN A 6 -9.68 10.03 3.89
C ASN A 6 -8.44 9.55 4.67
N GLY A 7 -7.30 9.38 4.00
CA GLY A 7 -6.06 8.94 4.63
C GLY A 7 -5.95 7.43 4.83
N TRP A 8 -6.88 6.63 4.31
CA TRP A 8 -6.85 5.18 4.49
C TRP A 8 -5.64 4.55 3.79
N CYS A 9 -5.33 4.94 2.54
CA CYS A 9 -4.17 4.40 1.82
C CYS A 9 -2.85 4.77 2.52
N PRO A 10 -2.58 6.04 2.89
CA PRO A 10 -1.39 6.39 3.67
C PRO A 10 -1.26 5.61 4.98
N ALA A 11 -2.36 5.47 5.74
CA ALA A 11 -2.36 4.73 7.00
C ALA A 11 -2.03 3.24 6.79
N ALA A 12 -2.61 2.59 5.79
CA ALA A 12 -2.34 1.19 5.47
C ALA A 12 -0.87 0.97 5.04
N TYR A 13 -0.32 1.86 4.21
CA TYR A 13 1.10 1.81 3.82
C TYR A 13 2.02 1.98 5.03
N LYS A 14 1.71 2.92 5.94
CA LYS A 14 2.47 3.11 7.17
C LYS A 14 2.42 1.87 8.08
N GLU A 15 1.25 1.26 8.24
CA GLU A 15 1.10 0.05 9.05
C GLU A 15 1.92 -1.12 8.50
N ILE A 16 1.94 -1.28 7.18
CA ILE A 16 2.79 -2.28 6.50
C ILE A 16 4.28 -1.98 6.71
N ASP A 17 4.69 -0.71 6.61
CA ASP A 17 6.08 -0.31 6.84
C ASP A 17 6.49 -0.61 8.29
N ASP A 18 5.70 -0.17 9.27
CA ASP A 18 5.93 -0.44 10.69
C ASP A 18 6.01 -1.96 10.96
N TRP A 19 5.13 -2.75 10.34
CA TRP A 19 5.15 -4.22 10.42
C TRP A 19 6.45 -4.81 9.86
N ASN A 20 6.88 -4.35 8.68
CA ASN A 20 8.10 -4.83 8.02
C ASN A 20 9.36 -4.60 8.86
N TYR A 21 9.37 -3.60 9.75
CA TYR A 21 10.46 -3.35 10.70
C TYR A 21 10.29 -4.04 12.06
N SER A 22 9.16 -4.71 12.33
CA SER A 22 8.87 -5.37 13.61
C SER A 22 9.42 -6.80 13.75
N GLY A 23 10.02 -7.36 12.70
CA GLY A 23 10.62 -8.70 12.70
C GLY A 23 9.65 -9.85 12.34
N GLY A 24 8.44 -9.54 11.86
CA GLY A 24 7.50 -10.50 11.28
C GLY A 24 7.82 -10.89 9.83
N GLN A 25 6.94 -11.66 9.20
CA GLN A 25 7.02 -11.95 7.77
C GLN A 25 6.89 -10.65 6.96
N VAL A 26 7.87 -10.38 6.09
CA VAL A 26 7.89 -9.17 5.25
C VAL A 26 6.74 -9.19 4.23
N ILE A 27 5.94 -8.12 4.24
CA ILE A 27 4.92 -7.84 3.25
C ILE A 27 5.56 -7.04 2.11
N ARG A 28 5.57 -7.61 0.91
CA ARG A 28 6.21 -7.00 -0.29
C ARG A 28 5.26 -6.16 -1.14
N ALA A 29 3.95 -6.37 -1.03
CA ALA A 29 2.98 -5.68 -1.87
C ALA A 29 1.59 -5.61 -1.22
N MET A 30 0.88 -4.51 -1.51
CA MET A 30 -0.56 -4.36 -1.32
C MET A 30 -1.19 -4.07 -2.68
N PHE A 31 -2.29 -4.76 -3.00
CA PHE A 31 -3.01 -4.57 -4.27
C PHE A 31 -4.40 -4.00 -4.01
N LEU A 32 -4.72 -2.90 -4.68
CA LEU A 32 -6.07 -2.33 -4.66
C LEU A 32 -6.93 -2.93 -5.75
N TYR A 33 -8.17 -3.28 -5.39
CA TYR A 33 -9.14 -3.86 -6.32
C TYR A 33 -9.67 -2.82 -7.34
N ARG A 34 -9.58 -3.14 -8.63
CA ARG A 34 -9.91 -2.24 -9.77
C ARG A 34 -10.82 -2.88 -10.84
N TYR A 35 -11.61 -3.89 -10.51
CA TYR A 35 -12.50 -4.47 -11.53
C TYR A 35 -13.57 -3.46 -11.99
N LYS A 36 -13.88 -3.44 -13.29
CA LYS A 36 -14.91 -2.55 -13.86
C LYS A 36 -16.27 -3.23 -13.84
N GLY A 37 -17.33 -2.46 -13.61
CA GLY A 37 -18.72 -2.95 -13.71
C GLY A 37 -19.28 -3.56 -12.43
N ASP A 38 -18.56 -3.50 -11.32
CA ASP A 38 -19.09 -3.82 -10.00
C ASP A 38 -19.24 -2.57 -9.12
N LYS A 39 -19.87 -2.72 -7.95
CA LYS A 39 -20.08 -1.60 -7.00
C LYS A 39 -18.79 -1.15 -6.30
N TRP A 40 -17.70 -1.89 -6.46
CA TRP A 40 -16.43 -1.64 -5.80
C TRP A 40 -15.36 -1.08 -6.73
N HIS A 41 -15.66 -0.84 -8.00
CA HIS A 41 -14.72 -0.23 -8.94
C HIS A 41 -14.16 1.10 -8.41
N ILE A 42 -12.88 1.34 -8.72
CA ILE A 42 -12.15 2.56 -8.31
C ILE A 42 -12.15 3.64 -9.40
N GLU A 43 -12.51 3.29 -10.63
CA GLU A 43 -12.58 4.26 -11.73
C GLU A 43 -13.57 5.39 -11.41
N GLY A 44 -13.16 6.64 -11.61
CA GLY A 44 -13.95 7.82 -11.25
C GLY A 44 -14.03 8.14 -9.75
N LYS A 45 -13.39 7.34 -8.88
CA LYS A 45 -13.24 7.64 -7.44
C LYS A 45 -11.97 8.45 -7.21
N ASN A 46 -11.98 9.69 -7.69
CA ASN A 46 -10.83 10.58 -7.70
C ASN A 46 -10.21 10.77 -6.31
N GLY A 47 -11.02 10.87 -5.26
CA GLY A 47 -10.53 10.97 -3.88
C GLY A 47 -9.77 9.72 -3.43
N ALA A 48 -10.27 8.53 -3.77
CA ALA A 48 -9.54 7.28 -3.48
C ALA A 48 -8.25 7.14 -4.29
N ILE A 49 -8.25 7.63 -5.53
CA ILE A 49 -7.05 7.64 -6.39
C ILE A 49 -6.01 8.63 -5.86
N GLU A 50 -6.44 9.82 -5.45
CA GLU A 50 -5.58 10.84 -4.82
C GLU A 50 -4.96 10.32 -3.52
N ASP A 51 -5.76 9.67 -2.67
CA ASP A 51 -5.29 9.05 -1.42
C ASP A 51 -4.21 8.00 -1.68
N PHE A 52 -4.41 7.17 -2.71
CA PHE A 52 -3.43 6.19 -3.14
C PHE A 52 -2.14 6.84 -3.71
N GLN A 53 -2.26 7.92 -4.48
CA GLN A 53 -1.11 8.67 -4.98
C GLN A 53 -0.31 9.31 -3.84
N ASN A 54 -1.00 9.87 -2.85
CA ASN A 54 -0.39 10.42 -1.64
C ASN A 54 0.38 9.32 -0.87
N ALA A 55 -0.22 8.14 -0.69
CA ALA A 55 0.43 7.01 -0.04
C ALA A 55 1.75 6.61 -0.73
N GLN A 56 1.78 6.59 -2.07
CA GLN A 56 2.99 6.30 -2.84
C GLN A 56 4.08 7.36 -2.67
N SER A 57 3.73 8.62 -2.39
CA SER A 57 4.69 9.70 -2.22
C SER A 57 5.60 9.55 -1.00
N PHE A 58 5.19 8.76 0.00
CA PHE A 58 6.01 8.47 1.19
C PHE A 58 7.21 7.56 0.90
N GLY A 59 7.20 6.81 -0.21
CA GLY A 59 8.37 6.05 -0.67
C GLY A 59 8.82 4.95 0.29
N TYR A 60 7.89 4.34 1.05
CA TYR A 60 8.21 3.23 1.93
C TYR A 60 8.87 2.06 1.20
N THR A 61 9.84 1.43 1.85
CA THR A 61 10.60 0.31 1.31
C THR A 61 10.73 -0.77 2.37
N TRP A 62 10.70 -2.03 1.94
CA TRP A 62 10.96 -3.15 2.84
C TRP A 62 12.46 -3.29 3.14
N PRO A 63 12.84 -3.89 4.28
CA PRO A 63 14.22 -4.27 4.54
C PRO A 63 14.72 -5.24 3.46
N GLN A 64 15.95 -5.04 2.97
CA GLN A 64 16.65 -6.07 2.21
C GLN A 64 16.89 -7.26 3.14
N GLU A 65 16.61 -8.48 2.66
CA GLU A 65 17.09 -9.65 3.38
C GLU A 65 18.62 -9.58 3.40
N PRO A 66 19.29 -9.91 4.53
CA PRO A 66 20.74 -9.98 4.51
C PRO A 66 21.16 -10.97 3.44
N ASP A 67 22.20 -10.63 2.67
CA ASP A 67 22.75 -11.53 1.67
C ASP A 67 23.03 -12.89 2.32
N PRO A 68 22.70 -14.01 1.64
CA PRO A 68 23.04 -15.32 2.15
C PRO A 68 24.56 -15.37 2.41
N PRO A 69 25.01 -15.99 3.50
CA PRO A 69 26.43 -16.07 3.82
C PRO A 69 27.18 -16.72 2.65
N ASP A 70 28.39 -16.22 2.37
CA ASP A 70 29.26 -16.79 1.36
C ASP A 70 29.40 -18.31 1.56
N PRO A 71 29.34 -19.12 0.48
CA PRO A 71 29.32 -20.58 0.55
C PRO A 71 30.58 -21.22 1.16
#